data_AF-A0A818EU36-F1
#
_entry.id   AF-A0A818EU36-F1
#
_cell.length_a   1.000
_cell.length_b   1.000
_cell.length_c   1.000
_cell.angle_alpha   90.00
_cell.angle_beta   90.00
_cell.angle_gamma   90.00
#
_symmetry.space_group_name_H-M   'P 1'
#
loop_
_entity.id
_entity.type
_entity.pdbx_description
1 polymer ?
#
loop_
_entity_poly.entity_id
_entity_poly.type
_entity_poly.pdbx_seq_one_letter_code
_entity_poly.pdbx_strand_id
1 'polypeptide(L)'
;MFNINTSLNRCVKIWNILLDQFQLLETMTPIEFLEFRDYIIPASGFQSLQFRLIEFKLGLNDKLRHHYHENYFTHVMFKNQQAEELKNAASEQSLLALLERWLEQVYDSTSFDFLEVYQTSVERFIEHTKEQRLANGISFDSVNIEAENLRRQFSNMLNQTQYAQLKLMNERRMSHKAMLAALMISVYHQQPCFQQAYQMLYLLMDIDALIANWRQKHIQLVQRHIGRKPGTGGTDGFSYLVETLGYVFRMLT
;
A
#
# COMPACT_ATOMS: atom_id res chain seq x y z
N MET A 1 -19.20 2.23 -11.65
CA MET A 1 -17.97 1.45 -11.40
C MET A 1 -17.23 1.06 -12.68
N PHE A 2 -17.90 0.68 -13.77
CA PHE A 2 -17.22 0.27 -15.02
C PHE A 2 -16.12 1.23 -15.52
N ASN A 3 -16.41 2.54 -15.58
CA ASN A 3 -15.43 3.56 -16.01
C ASN A 3 -14.25 3.69 -15.03
N ILE A 4 -14.48 3.46 -13.73
CA ILE A 4 -13.45 3.48 -12.70
C ILE A 4 -12.51 2.28 -12.92
N ASN A 5 -13.05 1.07 -13.04
CA ASN A 5 -12.26 -0.14 -13.29
C ASN A 5 -11.45 -0.04 -14.58
N THR A 6 -12.03 0.52 -15.64
CA THR A 6 -11.31 0.75 -16.90
C THR A 6 -10.13 1.71 -16.71
N SER A 7 -10.32 2.78 -15.93
CA SER A 7 -9.27 3.78 -15.68
C SER A 7 -8.18 3.24 -14.76
N LEU A 8 -8.54 2.50 -13.69
CA LEU A 8 -7.58 1.83 -12.81
C LEU A 8 -6.78 0.76 -13.56
N ASN A 9 -7.43 -0.04 -14.41
CA ASN A 9 -6.74 -1.00 -15.26
C ASN A 9 -5.77 -0.31 -16.22
N ARG A 10 -6.12 0.86 -16.76
CA ARG A 10 -5.18 1.68 -17.54
C ARG A 10 -3.96 2.09 -16.70
N CYS A 11 -4.17 2.53 -15.46
CA CYS A 11 -3.06 2.83 -14.55
C CYS A 11 -2.16 1.61 -14.31
N VAL A 12 -2.74 0.42 -14.10
CA VAL A 12 -1.99 -0.84 -14.00
C VAL A 12 -1.13 -1.07 -15.24
N LYS A 13 -1.67 -0.88 -16.45
CA LYS A 13 -0.89 -1.05 -17.69
C LYS A 13 0.24 -0.03 -17.82
N ILE A 14 0.00 1.23 -17.43
CA ILE A 14 1.03 2.27 -17.42
C ILE A 14 2.15 1.91 -16.44
N TRP A 15 1.82 1.48 -15.22
CA TRP A 15 2.82 1.09 -14.22
C TRP A 15 3.68 -0.10 -14.66
N ASN A 16 3.10 -1.08 -15.37
CA ASN A 16 3.88 -2.17 -15.96
C ASN A 16 4.89 -1.64 -16.99
N ILE A 17 4.49 -0.71 -17.86
CA ILE A 17 5.41 -0.08 -18.83
C ILE A 17 6.52 0.69 -18.09
N LEU A 18 6.19 1.43 -17.02
CA LEU A 18 7.18 2.15 -16.21
C LEU A 18 8.19 1.21 -15.53
N LEU A 19 7.77 -0.01 -15.16
CA LEU A 19 8.68 -1.04 -14.65
C LEU A 19 9.60 -1.56 -15.74
N ASP A 20 9.06 -1.86 -16.92
CA ASP A 20 9.86 -2.38 -18.05
C ASP A 20 10.90 -1.37 -18.53
N GLN A 21 10.64 -0.07 -18.39
CA GLN A 21 11.60 1.00 -18.72
C GLN A 21 12.93 0.91 -17.97
N PHE A 22 12.98 0.26 -16.79
CA PHE A 22 14.26 0.05 -16.10
C PHE A 22 15.24 -0.79 -16.90
N GLN A 23 14.75 -1.74 -17.72
CA GLN A 23 15.62 -2.60 -18.54
C GLN A 23 16.46 -1.78 -19.52
N LEU A 24 15.94 -0.65 -20.01
CA LEU A 24 16.68 0.28 -20.86
C LEU A 24 17.78 1.01 -20.09
N LEU A 25 17.52 1.41 -18.84
CA LEU A 25 18.55 2.06 -18.03
C LEU A 25 19.61 1.07 -17.54
N GLU A 26 19.26 -0.20 -17.36
CA GLU A 26 20.19 -1.26 -16.95
C GLU A 26 21.22 -1.63 -18.03
N THR A 27 21.01 -1.23 -19.30
CA THR A 27 22.02 -1.39 -20.35
C THR A 27 23.21 -0.45 -20.19
N MET A 28 23.05 0.65 -19.44
CA MET A 28 24.13 1.55 -19.10
C MET A 28 25.01 0.94 -18.00
N THR A 29 26.33 1.00 -18.19
CA THR A 29 27.27 0.56 -17.19
C THR A 29 27.47 1.62 -16.10
N PRO A 30 27.85 1.22 -14.87
CA PRO A 30 28.20 2.20 -13.84
C PRO A 30 29.35 3.14 -14.24
N ILE A 31 30.27 2.70 -15.11
CA ILE A 31 31.39 3.50 -15.59
C ILE A 31 30.87 4.62 -16.50
N GLU A 32 30.08 4.27 -17.52
CA GLU A 32 29.47 5.25 -18.43
C GLU A 32 28.61 6.26 -17.67
N PHE A 33 27.86 5.82 -16.65
CA PHE A 33 27.10 6.73 -15.81
C PHE A 33 27.98 7.73 -15.05
N LEU A 34 29.13 7.29 -14.52
CA LEU A 34 30.05 8.15 -13.79
C LEU A 34 30.71 9.21 -14.68
N GLU A 35 30.85 8.95 -15.99
CA GLU A 35 31.43 9.91 -16.94
C GLU A 35 30.60 11.19 -17.07
N PHE A 36 29.27 11.11 -16.86
CA PHE A 36 28.39 12.28 -16.98
C PHE A 36 27.62 12.65 -15.70
N ARG A 37 27.78 11.87 -14.62
CA ARG A 37 27.07 12.11 -13.34
C ARG A 37 27.26 13.53 -12.80
N ASP A 38 28.42 14.13 -12.99
CA ASP A 38 28.70 15.44 -12.42
C ASP A 38 27.93 16.58 -13.13
N TYR A 39 27.48 16.37 -14.38
CA TYR A 39 26.64 17.33 -15.11
C TYR A 39 25.19 17.38 -14.62
N ILE A 40 24.74 16.36 -13.88
CA ILE A 40 23.37 16.30 -13.34
C ILE A 40 23.28 16.74 -11.87
N ILE A 41 24.38 17.14 -11.24
CA ILE A 41 24.34 17.73 -9.88
C ILE A 41 23.81 19.17 -9.99
N PRO A 42 22.86 19.61 -9.13
CA PRO A 42 22.29 18.94 -7.95
C PRO A 42 20.92 18.28 -8.22
N ALA A 43 20.59 17.98 -9.47
CA ALA A 43 19.29 17.43 -9.85
C ALA A 43 19.06 16.04 -9.23
N SER A 44 17.82 15.76 -8.84
CA SER A 44 17.47 14.52 -8.15
C SER A 44 16.01 14.14 -8.38
N GLY A 45 15.72 12.83 -8.33
CA GLY A 45 14.34 12.31 -8.37
C GLY A 45 13.44 12.86 -7.26
N PHE A 46 14.02 13.45 -6.21
CA PHE A 46 13.30 14.22 -5.20
C PHE A 46 12.52 15.42 -5.74
N GLN A 47 12.99 15.98 -6.85
CA GLN A 47 12.39 17.12 -7.54
C GLN A 47 11.30 16.67 -8.55
N SER A 48 10.96 15.38 -8.61
CA SER A 48 9.87 14.89 -9.44
C SER A 48 8.51 15.29 -8.85
N LEU A 49 8.01 16.45 -9.28
CA LEU A 49 6.71 16.98 -8.86
C LEU A 49 5.58 15.97 -9.09
N GLN A 50 5.50 15.38 -10.28
CA GLN A 50 4.44 14.44 -10.63
C GLN A 50 4.46 13.19 -9.75
N PHE A 51 5.65 12.66 -9.43
CA PHE A 51 5.74 11.52 -8.53
C PHE A 51 5.20 11.86 -7.14
N ARG A 52 5.50 13.07 -6.63
CA ARG A 52 4.95 13.54 -5.35
C ARG A 52 3.44 13.75 -5.42
N LEU A 53 2.92 14.34 -6.49
CA LEU A 53 1.47 14.49 -6.71
C LEU A 53 0.76 13.13 -6.71
N ILE A 54 1.33 12.11 -7.35
CA ILE A 54 0.79 10.74 -7.34
C ILE A 54 0.73 10.21 -5.90
N GLU A 55 1.83 10.33 -5.14
CA GLU A 55 1.86 9.86 -3.74
C GLU A 55 0.80 10.55 -2.87
N PHE A 56 0.68 11.88 -2.95
CA PHE A 56 -0.34 12.63 -2.20
C PHE A 56 -1.75 12.22 -2.61
N LYS A 57 -2.04 12.14 -3.91
CA LYS A 57 -3.35 11.75 -4.43
C LYS A 57 -3.72 10.31 -4.09
N LEU A 58 -2.75 9.40 -3.95
CA LEU A 58 -3.00 8.03 -3.46
C LEU A 58 -3.26 8.00 -1.94
N GLY A 59 -2.69 8.93 -1.18
CA GLY A 59 -2.90 9.06 0.26
C GLY A 59 -1.64 8.99 1.12
N LEU A 60 -0.45 9.02 0.52
CA LEU A 60 0.81 9.12 1.25
C LEU A 60 1.13 10.59 1.53
N ASN A 61 0.77 11.04 2.74
CA ASN A 61 1.09 12.39 3.22
C ASN A 61 2.47 12.45 3.90
N ASP A 62 2.91 13.68 4.20
CA ASP A 62 4.23 13.92 4.78
C ASP A 62 4.40 13.36 6.20
N LYS A 63 3.32 13.24 6.99
CA LYS A 63 3.38 12.67 8.36
C LYS A 63 3.75 11.19 8.35
N LEU A 64 3.43 10.50 7.26
CA LEU A 64 3.79 9.10 7.07
C LEU A 64 5.24 8.92 6.61
N ARG A 65 6.00 10.00 6.38
CA ARG A 65 7.41 9.96 5.96
C ARG A 65 8.31 10.20 7.16
N HIS A 66 9.11 9.19 7.52
CA HIS A 66 9.97 9.20 8.73
C HIS A 66 11.19 10.13 8.63
N HIS A 67 11.64 10.51 7.44
CA HIS A 67 12.91 11.20 7.21
C HIS A 67 12.88 12.72 7.24
N TYR A 68 11.69 13.32 7.17
CA TYR A 68 11.58 14.75 6.98
C TYR A 68 10.65 15.37 8.01
N HIS A 69 10.97 16.60 8.40
CA HIS A 69 10.03 17.44 9.15
C HIS A 69 8.72 17.57 8.35
N GLU A 70 7.61 17.73 9.07
CA GLU A 70 6.31 18.02 8.43
C GLU A 70 6.47 19.14 7.41
N ASN A 71 5.88 18.95 6.22
CA ASN A 71 5.87 19.91 5.11
C ASN A 71 7.18 20.08 4.33
N TYR A 72 8.14 19.16 4.42
CA TYR A 72 9.36 19.25 3.64
C TYR A 72 9.11 19.34 2.12
N PHE A 73 8.22 18.53 1.57
CA PHE A 73 7.94 18.60 0.13
C PHE A 73 7.08 19.82 -0.23
N THR A 74 6.11 20.18 0.60
CA THR A 74 5.18 21.28 0.32
C THR A 74 5.76 22.67 0.58
N HIS A 75 6.80 22.80 1.41
CA HIS A 75 7.39 24.10 1.78
C HIS A 75 8.90 24.22 1.57
N VAL A 76 9.67 23.12 1.56
CA VAL A 76 11.14 23.18 1.50
C VAL A 76 11.67 22.81 0.12
N MET A 77 11.17 21.74 -0.49
CA MET A 77 11.72 21.21 -1.74
C MET A 77 11.22 21.92 -2.99
N PHE A 78 9.92 22.18 -3.07
CA PHE A 78 9.31 22.85 -4.21
C PHE A 78 9.08 24.34 -3.90
N LYS A 79 9.10 25.18 -4.94
CA LYS A 79 8.90 26.62 -4.83
C LYS A 79 7.81 27.09 -5.78
N ASN A 80 7.25 28.27 -5.50
CA ASN A 80 6.28 28.96 -6.36
C ASN A 80 5.08 28.06 -6.70
N GLN A 81 4.67 28.03 -7.97
CA GLN A 81 3.52 27.27 -8.46
C GLN A 81 3.60 25.77 -8.10
N GLN A 82 4.77 25.15 -8.16
CA GLN A 82 4.92 23.72 -7.86
C GLN A 82 4.63 23.40 -6.39
N ALA A 83 5.02 24.31 -5.48
CA ALA A 83 4.70 24.18 -4.06
C ALA A 83 3.19 24.30 -3.85
N GLU A 84 2.53 25.22 -4.55
CA GLU A 84 1.09 25.43 -4.45
C GLU A 84 0.30 24.23 -5.00
N GLU A 85 0.74 23.64 -6.11
CA GLU A 85 0.16 22.40 -6.64
C GLU A 85 0.22 21.25 -5.63
N LEU A 86 1.34 21.10 -4.91
CA LEU A 86 1.47 20.07 -3.87
C LEU A 86 0.62 20.37 -2.64
N LYS A 87 0.51 21.62 -2.22
CA LYS A 87 -0.39 22.00 -1.12
C LYS A 87 -1.84 21.72 -1.47
N ASN A 88 -2.25 22.01 -2.70
CA ASN A 88 -3.59 21.70 -3.20
C ASN A 88 -3.81 20.18 -3.23
N ALA A 89 -2.86 19.41 -3.75
CA ALA A 89 -2.95 17.94 -3.73
C ALA A 89 -2.97 17.35 -2.31
N ALA A 90 -2.32 18.00 -1.35
CA ALA A 90 -2.30 17.59 0.05
C ALA A 90 -3.60 17.95 0.81
N SER A 91 -4.33 18.98 0.37
CA SER A 91 -5.60 19.40 0.97
C SER A 91 -6.82 18.71 0.35
N GLU A 92 -6.70 18.25 -0.90
CA GLU A 92 -7.70 17.43 -1.58
C GLU A 92 -7.90 16.07 -0.89
N GLN A 93 -9.09 15.49 -1.09
CA GLN A 93 -9.37 14.13 -0.63
C GLN A 93 -8.59 13.13 -1.48
N SER A 94 -7.74 12.33 -0.82
CA SER A 94 -6.99 11.26 -1.49
C SER A 94 -7.89 10.12 -1.96
N LEU A 95 -7.39 9.33 -2.90
CA LEU A 95 -8.04 8.11 -3.38
C LEU A 95 -8.32 7.14 -2.22
N LEU A 96 -7.39 7.00 -1.27
CA LEU A 96 -7.60 6.19 -0.07
C LEU A 96 -8.75 6.73 0.80
N ALA A 97 -8.84 8.04 1.01
CA ALA A 97 -9.92 8.63 1.80
C ALA A 97 -11.29 8.49 1.11
N LEU A 98 -11.33 8.63 -0.22
CA LEU A 98 -12.55 8.42 -1.01
C LEU A 98 -12.97 6.94 -0.99
N LEU A 99 -12.01 6.03 -1.09
CA LEU A 99 -12.23 4.58 -1.00
C LEU A 99 -12.76 4.19 0.38
N GLU A 100 -12.12 4.68 1.45
CA GLU A 100 -12.54 4.44 2.84
C GLU A 100 -14.00 4.86 3.04
N ARG A 101 -14.35 6.09 2.62
CA ARG A 101 -15.73 6.59 2.72
C ARG A 101 -16.72 5.74 1.94
N TRP A 102 -16.37 5.35 0.70
CA TRP A 102 -17.25 4.52 -0.11
C TRP A 102 -17.44 3.11 0.51
N LEU A 103 -16.37 2.51 1.06
CA LEU A 103 -16.44 1.23 1.76
C LEU A 103 -17.30 1.31 3.03
N GLU A 104 -17.18 2.38 3.81
CA GLU A 104 -18.05 2.62 4.97
C GLU A 104 -19.52 2.72 4.57
N GLN A 105 -19.83 3.40 3.46
CA GLN A 105 -21.19 3.45 2.92
C GLN A 105 -21.70 2.08 2.49
N VAL A 106 -20.86 1.25 1.86
CA VAL A 106 -21.22 -0.13 1.50
C VAL A 106 -21.56 -0.92 2.76
N TYR A 107 -20.74 -0.81 3.82
CA TYR A 107 -21.01 -1.49 5.09
C TYR A 107 -22.33 -1.04 5.71
N ASP A 108 -22.53 0.27 5.84
CA ASP A 108 -23.70 0.85 6.51
C ASP A 108 -25.00 0.65 5.72
N SER A 109 -24.92 0.52 4.39
CA SER A 109 -26.08 0.23 3.53
C SER A 109 -26.55 -1.23 3.60
N THR A 110 -25.73 -2.11 4.17
CA THR A 110 -25.99 -3.54 4.20
C THR A 110 -26.79 -3.88 5.46
N SER A 111 -28.01 -4.43 5.30
CA SER A 111 -28.85 -4.86 6.43
C SER A 111 -28.41 -6.20 7.05
N PHE A 112 -27.38 -6.82 6.48
CA PHE A 112 -26.83 -8.10 6.89
C PHE A 112 -25.69 -7.89 7.87
N ASP A 113 -25.77 -8.51 9.06
CA ASP A 113 -24.69 -8.45 10.07
C ASP A 113 -23.53 -9.35 9.63
N PHE A 114 -22.69 -8.79 8.76
CA PHE A 114 -21.53 -9.48 8.24
C PHE A 114 -20.55 -9.88 9.36
N LEU A 115 -20.34 -9.03 10.36
CA LEU A 115 -19.34 -9.26 11.40
C LEU A 115 -19.70 -10.47 12.25
N GLU A 116 -20.95 -10.55 12.73
CA GLU A 116 -21.41 -11.67 13.55
C GLU A 116 -21.37 -12.99 12.76
N VAL A 117 -21.86 -12.98 11.52
CA VAL A 117 -21.88 -14.17 10.66
C VAL A 117 -20.46 -14.62 10.32
N TYR A 118 -19.56 -13.69 10.05
CA TYR A 118 -18.17 -13.99 9.74
C TYR A 118 -17.43 -14.53 10.97
N GLN A 119 -17.59 -13.92 12.16
CA GLN A 119 -17.03 -14.41 13.41
C GLN A 119 -17.49 -15.84 13.72
N THR A 120 -18.80 -16.10 13.60
CA THR A 120 -19.36 -17.45 13.78
C THR A 120 -18.75 -18.45 12.79
N SER A 121 -18.56 -18.04 11.54
CA SER A 121 -17.96 -18.88 10.49
C SER A 121 -16.49 -19.17 10.76
N VAL A 122 -15.73 -18.19 11.22
CA VAL A 122 -14.33 -18.35 11.65
C VAL A 122 -14.24 -19.33 12.81
N GLU A 123 -15.08 -19.19 13.83
CA GLU A 123 -15.06 -20.09 14.99
C GLU A 123 -15.39 -21.53 14.58
N ARG A 124 -16.40 -21.73 13.71
CA ARG A 124 -16.73 -23.04 13.15
C ARG A 124 -15.56 -23.63 12.34
N PHE A 125 -14.87 -22.81 11.55
CA PHE A 125 -13.70 -23.24 10.78
C PHE A 125 -12.56 -23.69 11.70
N ILE A 126 -12.30 -22.96 12.78
CA ILE A 126 -11.26 -23.30 13.76
C ILE A 126 -11.59 -24.61 14.46
N GLU A 127 -12.82 -24.79 14.95
CA GLU A 127 -13.23 -26.04 15.60
C GLU A 127 -13.19 -27.23 14.65
N HIS A 128 -13.68 -27.07 13.43
CA HIS A 128 -13.59 -28.14 12.43
C HIS A 128 -12.13 -28.52 12.10
N THR A 129 -11.24 -27.53 12.01
CA THR A 129 -9.80 -27.77 11.79
C THR A 129 -9.17 -28.52 12.96
N LYS A 130 -9.56 -28.19 14.20
CA LYS A 130 -9.10 -28.92 15.41
C LYS A 130 -9.52 -30.38 15.35
N GLU A 131 -10.79 -30.67 15.08
CA GLU A 131 -11.33 -32.03 14.98
C GLU A 131 -10.57 -32.85 13.93
N GLN A 132 -10.36 -32.29 12.74
CA GLN A 132 -9.59 -32.96 11.68
C GLN A 132 -8.14 -33.24 12.10
N ARG A 133 -7.47 -32.30 12.76
CA ARG A 133 -6.07 -32.48 13.19
C ARG A 133 -5.94 -33.52 14.30
N LEU A 134 -6.87 -33.56 15.23
CA LEU A 134 -6.93 -34.60 16.26
C LEU A 134 -7.17 -35.98 15.62
N ALA A 135 -8.07 -36.06 14.63
CA ALA A 135 -8.33 -37.30 13.90
C ALA A 135 -7.09 -37.80 13.12
N ASN A 136 -6.22 -36.89 12.68
CA ASN A 136 -4.95 -37.19 12.03
C ASN A 136 -3.82 -37.55 13.03
N GLY A 137 -4.13 -37.71 14.32
CA GLY A 137 -3.18 -38.16 15.35
C GLY A 137 -2.25 -37.07 15.90
N ILE A 138 -2.55 -35.79 15.65
CA ILE A 138 -1.78 -34.68 16.25
C ILE A 138 -2.16 -34.53 17.73
N SER A 139 -1.16 -34.26 18.59
CA SER A 139 -1.37 -34.07 20.03
C SER A 139 -2.35 -32.93 20.33
N PHE A 140 -3.21 -33.14 21.33
CA PHE A 140 -4.22 -32.18 21.80
C PHE A 140 -3.61 -30.82 22.14
N ASP A 141 -2.47 -30.79 22.84
CA ASP A 141 -1.82 -29.54 23.24
C ASP A 141 -1.37 -28.73 22.02
N SER A 142 -0.78 -29.38 21.02
CA SER A 142 -0.33 -28.71 19.78
C SER A 142 -1.51 -28.12 19.01
N VAL A 143 -2.59 -28.90 18.85
CA VAL A 143 -3.79 -28.46 18.13
C VAL A 143 -4.44 -27.26 18.82
N ASN A 144 -4.51 -27.24 20.15
CA ASN A 144 -5.08 -26.12 20.88
C ASN A 144 -4.22 -24.86 20.79
N ILE A 145 -2.89 -24.97 20.89
CA ILE A 145 -1.98 -23.83 20.71
C ILE A 145 -2.15 -23.23 19.30
N GLU A 146 -2.20 -24.07 18.26
CA GLU A 146 -2.42 -23.63 16.88
C GLU A 146 -3.78 -22.92 16.72
N ALA A 147 -4.84 -23.47 17.30
CA ALA A 147 -6.18 -22.88 17.25
C ALA A 147 -6.24 -21.53 18.00
N GLU A 148 -5.63 -21.42 19.18
CA GLU A 148 -5.56 -20.17 19.93
C GLU A 148 -4.76 -19.10 19.19
N ASN A 149 -3.65 -19.48 18.55
CA ASN A 149 -2.86 -18.57 17.71
C ASN A 149 -3.71 -18.06 16.54
N LEU A 150 -4.47 -18.95 15.89
CA LEU A 150 -5.34 -18.57 14.78
C LEU A 150 -6.48 -17.65 15.25
N ARG A 151 -7.12 -17.94 16.39
CA ARG A 151 -8.11 -17.04 17.01
C ARG A 151 -7.53 -15.66 17.27
N ARG A 152 -6.31 -15.59 17.80
CA ARG A 152 -5.63 -14.32 18.07
C ARG A 152 -5.34 -13.53 16.79
N GLN A 153 -4.95 -14.21 15.71
CA GLN A 153 -4.75 -13.56 14.41
C GLN A 153 -6.05 -12.94 13.88
N PHE A 154 -7.18 -13.65 13.97
CA PHE A 154 -8.48 -13.11 13.57
C PHE A 154 -8.98 -12.03 14.53
N SER A 155 -8.76 -12.16 15.84
CA SER A 155 -9.21 -11.16 16.83
C SER A 155 -8.59 -9.79 16.54
N ASN A 156 -7.32 -9.75 16.15
CA ASN A 156 -6.62 -8.51 15.82
C ASN A 156 -7.33 -7.70 14.71
N MET A 157 -8.04 -8.39 13.81
CA MET A 157 -8.80 -7.77 12.71
C MET A 157 -10.28 -7.55 13.06
N LEU A 158 -10.91 -8.54 13.68
CA LEU A 158 -12.37 -8.54 13.91
C LEU A 158 -12.78 -7.77 15.17
N ASN A 159 -11.91 -7.64 16.17
CA ASN A 159 -12.18 -6.89 17.38
C ASN A 159 -11.91 -5.39 17.18
N GLN A 160 -12.93 -4.56 17.42
CA GLN A 160 -12.84 -3.12 17.21
C GLN A 160 -11.74 -2.44 18.06
N THR A 161 -11.57 -2.87 19.32
CA THR A 161 -10.57 -2.29 20.23
C THR A 161 -9.15 -2.63 19.79
N GLN A 162 -8.90 -3.89 19.43
CA GLN A 162 -7.59 -4.32 18.91
C GLN A 162 -7.29 -3.64 17.58
N TYR A 163 -8.27 -3.55 16.68
CA TYR A 163 -8.11 -2.85 15.41
C TYR A 163 -7.78 -1.36 15.60
N ALA A 164 -8.41 -0.70 16.57
CA ALA A 164 -8.12 0.69 16.91
C ALA A 164 -6.66 0.88 17.37
N GLN A 165 -6.10 -0.06 18.14
CA GLN A 165 -4.69 -0.04 18.53
C GLN A 165 -3.77 -0.15 17.32
N LEU A 166 -4.05 -1.05 16.38
CA LEU A 166 -3.26 -1.19 15.15
C LEU A 166 -3.32 0.07 14.27
N LYS A 167 -4.44 0.79 14.26
CA LYS A 167 -4.57 2.08 13.57
C LYS A 167 -3.71 3.15 14.24
N LEU A 168 -3.68 3.21 15.57
CA LEU A 168 -2.80 4.12 16.33
C LEU A 168 -1.31 3.84 16.08
N MET A 169 -0.94 2.57 15.93
CA MET A 169 0.42 2.15 15.60
C MET A 169 0.78 2.34 14.12
N ASN A 170 -0.10 2.94 13.31
CA ASN A 170 0.11 3.12 11.87
C ASN A 170 0.29 1.81 11.09
N GLU A 171 -0.13 0.66 11.64
CA GLU A 171 -0.10 -0.63 10.93
C GLU A 171 -1.32 -0.81 10.02
N ARG A 172 -2.44 -0.15 10.37
CA ARG A 172 -3.67 -0.10 9.58
C ARG A 172 -3.95 1.34 9.15
N ARG A 173 -4.42 1.52 7.91
CA ARG A 173 -4.76 2.85 7.35
C ARG A 173 -6.26 3.12 7.40
N MET A 174 -7.04 2.19 6.90
CA MET A 174 -8.49 2.32 6.81
C MET A 174 -9.19 2.19 8.17
N SER A 175 -10.45 2.60 8.24
CA SER A 175 -11.34 2.39 9.37
C SER A 175 -11.73 0.92 9.47
N HIS A 176 -12.18 0.53 10.67
CA HIS A 176 -12.62 -0.85 10.92
C HIS A 176 -13.80 -1.22 10.01
N LYS A 177 -14.76 -0.31 9.84
CA LYS A 177 -15.90 -0.48 8.92
C LYS A 177 -15.45 -0.65 7.47
N ALA A 178 -14.54 0.20 6.99
CA ALA A 178 -14.04 0.09 5.62
C ALA A 178 -13.32 -1.24 5.38
N MET A 179 -12.51 -1.70 6.34
CA MET A 179 -11.87 -3.01 6.29
C MET A 179 -12.89 -4.16 6.24
N LEU A 180 -13.92 -4.12 7.09
CA LEU A 180 -14.98 -5.13 7.09
C LEU A 180 -15.76 -5.15 5.77
N ALA A 181 -16.04 -4.00 5.17
CA ALA A 181 -16.65 -3.92 3.84
C ALA A 181 -15.75 -4.52 2.76
N ALA A 182 -14.45 -4.20 2.77
CA ALA A 182 -13.50 -4.77 1.82
C ALA A 182 -13.38 -6.29 1.96
N LEU A 183 -13.39 -6.79 3.20
CA LEU A 183 -13.43 -8.23 3.49
C LEU A 183 -14.73 -8.86 2.99
N MET A 184 -15.88 -8.24 3.24
CA MET A 184 -17.18 -8.70 2.75
C MET A 184 -17.21 -8.79 1.22
N ILE A 185 -16.78 -7.74 0.52
CA ILE A 185 -16.67 -7.72 -0.95
C ILE A 185 -15.76 -8.86 -1.45
N SER A 186 -14.67 -9.14 -0.73
CA SER A 186 -13.72 -10.20 -1.08
C SER A 186 -14.30 -11.60 -0.89
N VAL A 187 -14.98 -11.84 0.24
CA VAL A 187 -15.64 -13.11 0.54
C VAL A 187 -16.77 -13.39 -0.46
N TYR A 188 -17.57 -12.38 -0.77
CA TYR A 188 -18.73 -12.50 -1.65
C TYR A 188 -18.45 -12.06 -3.09
N HIS A 189 -17.19 -12.07 -3.55
CA HIS A 189 -16.80 -11.56 -4.87
C HIS A 189 -17.53 -12.20 -6.07
N GLN A 190 -18.01 -13.43 -5.90
CA GLN A 190 -18.78 -14.15 -6.94
C GLN A 190 -20.19 -13.59 -7.13
N GLN A 191 -20.73 -12.89 -6.13
CA GLN A 191 -22.06 -12.29 -6.21
C GLN A 191 -22.06 -11.13 -7.22
N PRO A 192 -23.03 -11.07 -8.16
CA PRO A 192 -23.05 -10.04 -9.20
C PRO A 192 -22.98 -8.59 -8.67
N CYS A 193 -23.55 -8.34 -7.49
CA CYS A 193 -23.51 -7.04 -6.83
C CYS A 193 -22.10 -6.61 -6.38
N PHE A 194 -21.20 -7.55 -6.13
CA PHE A 194 -19.84 -7.28 -5.64
C PHE A 194 -18.75 -7.45 -6.70
N GLN A 195 -19.03 -8.04 -7.86
CA GLN A 195 -18.00 -8.29 -8.88
C GLN A 195 -17.24 -7.02 -9.30
N GLN A 196 -17.95 -5.93 -9.57
CA GLN A 196 -17.33 -4.67 -9.99
C GLN A 196 -16.54 -4.00 -8.84
N ALA A 197 -17.05 -4.10 -7.61
CA ALA A 197 -16.41 -3.61 -6.41
C ALA A 197 -15.12 -4.39 -6.12
N TYR A 198 -15.18 -5.72 -6.22
CA TYR A 198 -14.05 -6.61 -6.03
C TYR A 198 -12.95 -6.35 -7.06
N GLN A 199 -13.32 -6.20 -8.34
CA GLN A 199 -12.37 -5.84 -9.39
C GLN A 199 -11.67 -4.49 -9.10
N MET A 200 -12.41 -3.51 -8.58
CA MET A 200 -11.84 -2.22 -8.19
C MET A 200 -10.79 -2.38 -7.09
N LEU A 201 -11.12 -3.13 -6.02
CA LEU A 201 -10.19 -3.40 -4.91
C LEU A 201 -8.94 -4.15 -5.40
N TYR A 202 -9.12 -5.15 -6.25
CA TYR A 202 -8.02 -5.91 -6.84
C TYR A 202 -7.08 -5.01 -7.65
N LEU A 203 -7.61 -4.16 -8.53
CA LEU A 203 -6.81 -3.23 -9.32
C LEU A 203 -6.06 -2.20 -8.45
N LEU A 204 -6.62 -1.79 -7.32
CA LEU A 204 -5.93 -0.90 -6.37
C LEU A 204 -4.78 -1.61 -5.65
N MET A 205 -4.94 -2.90 -5.31
CA MET A 205 -3.85 -3.74 -4.79
C MET A 205 -2.74 -3.90 -5.83
N ASP A 206 -3.10 -4.14 -7.10
CA ASP A 206 -2.13 -4.23 -8.19
C ASP A 206 -1.33 -2.94 -8.35
N ILE A 207 -1.99 -1.77 -8.29
CA ILE A 207 -1.31 -0.47 -8.38
C ILE A 207 -0.32 -0.29 -7.23
N ASP A 208 -0.70 -0.61 -5.98
CA ASP A 208 0.22 -0.52 -4.85
C ASP A 208 1.43 -1.46 -5.03
N ALA A 209 1.18 -2.73 -5.36
CA ALA A 209 2.24 -3.70 -5.61
C ALA A 209 3.19 -3.25 -6.73
N LEU A 210 2.67 -2.69 -7.82
CA LEU A 210 3.47 -2.18 -8.93
C LEU A 210 4.30 -0.95 -8.53
N ILE A 211 3.76 -0.05 -7.71
CA ILE A 211 4.51 1.10 -7.17
C ILE A 211 5.64 0.63 -6.25
N ALA A 212 5.36 -0.35 -5.38
CA ALA A 212 6.37 -0.94 -4.51
C ALA A 212 7.49 -1.61 -5.32
N ASN A 213 7.12 -2.39 -6.35
CA ASN A 213 8.06 -2.98 -7.29
C ASN A 213 8.89 -1.93 -8.02
N TRP A 214 8.28 -0.81 -8.41
CA TRP A 214 8.97 0.27 -9.09
C TRP A 214 10.04 0.89 -8.19
N ARG A 215 9.72 1.14 -6.91
CA ARG A 215 10.70 1.62 -5.92
C ARG A 215 11.82 0.62 -5.70
N GLN A 216 11.49 -0.67 -5.58
CA GLN A 216 12.47 -1.73 -5.42
C GLN A 216 13.44 -1.81 -6.60
N LYS A 217 12.92 -1.73 -7.84
CA LYS A 217 13.73 -1.71 -9.05
C LYS A 217 14.60 -0.46 -9.14
N HIS A 218 14.03 0.70 -8.81
CA HIS A 218 14.80 1.94 -8.72
C HIS A 218 15.95 1.83 -7.71
N ILE A 219 15.72 1.26 -6.53
CA ILE A 219 16.74 1.02 -5.50
C ILE A 219 17.88 0.14 -6.04
N GLN A 220 17.54 -0.97 -6.69
CA GLN A 220 18.52 -1.88 -7.27
C GLN A 220 19.36 -1.18 -8.35
N LEU A 221 18.72 -0.39 -9.23
CA LEU A 221 19.40 0.39 -10.25
C LEU A 221 20.38 1.38 -9.62
N VAL A 222 19.94 2.16 -8.63
CA VAL A 222 20.78 3.14 -7.92
C VAL A 222 21.94 2.45 -7.22
N GLN A 223 21.70 1.34 -6.52
CA GLN A 223 22.74 0.57 -5.84
C GLN A 223 23.81 0.08 -6.83
N ARG A 224 23.40 -0.38 -8.02
CA ARG A 224 24.31 -0.81 -9.09
C ARG A 224 25.17 0.34 -9.62
N HIS A 225 24.60 1.53 -9.80
CA HIS A 225 25.27 2.66 -10.44
C HIS A 225 26.15 3.48 -9.49
N ILE A 226 25.70 3.73 -8.27
CA ILE A 226 26.41 4.61 -7.33
C ILE A 226 26.86 3.91 -6.05
N GLY A 227 26.47 2.66 -5.81
CA GLY A 227 26.82 1.92 -4.59
C GLY A 227 26.35 2.66 -3.33
N ARG A 228 27.31 3.02 -2.48
CA ARG A 228 27.09 3.81 -1.25
C ARG A 228 27.41 5.30 -1.41
N LYS A 229 27.71 5.78 -2.62
CA LYS A 229 27.95 7.21 -2.83
C LYS A 229 26.66 8.00 -2.52
N PRO A 230 26.76 9.21 -1.97
CA PRO A 230 25.60 10.06 -1.75
C PRO A 230 24.88 10.37 -3.07
N GLY A 231 23.57 10.58 -2.98
CA GLY A 231 22.74 11.00 -4.10
C GLY A 231 23.11 12.41 -4.57
N THR A 232 22.87 12.70 -5.84
CA THR A 232 23.11 14.04 -6.42
C THR A 232 22.25 15.13 -5.79
N GLY A 233 21.11 14.78 -5.18
CA GLY A 233 20.25 15.67 -4.41
C GLY A 233 20.58 15.80 -2.93
N GLY A 234 21.76 15.34 -2.48
CA GLY A 234 22.21 15.50 -1.09
C GLY A 234 21.65 14.50 -0.08
N THR A 235 21.05 13.41 -0.53
CA THR A 235 20.62 12.31 0.35
C THR A 235 21.72 11.26 0.50
N ASP A 236 21.58 10.39 1.52
CA ASP A 236 22.44 9.21 1.71
C ASP A 236 22.32 8.15 0.59
N GLY A 237 21.66 8.50 -0.52
CA GLY A 237 21.53 7.69 -1.72
C GLY A 237 20.71 6.43 -1.45
N PHE A 238 21.39 5.29 -1.47
CA PHE A 238 20.79 3.97 -1.29
C PHE A 238 20.06 3.82 0.06
N SER A 239 20.67 4.25 1.16
CA SER A 239 20.11 4.05 2.51
C SER A 239 18.73 4.72 2.66
N TYR A 240 18.59 5.94 2.16
CA TYR A 240 17.30 6.63 2.12
C TYR A 240 16.25 5.84 1.33
N LEU A 241 16.62 5.35 0.13
CA LEU A 241 15.67 4.68 -0.74
C LEU A 241 15.18 3.35 -0.14
N VAL A 242 16.04 2.60 0.53
CA VAL A 242 15.65 1.37 1.26
C VAL A 242 14.58 1.67 2.31
N GLU A 243 14.69 2.78 3.01
CA GLU A 243 13.68 3.18 3.99
C GLU A 243 12.37 3.61 3.34
N THR A 244 12.40 4.03 2.06
CA THR A 244 11.16 4.28 1.31
C THR A 244 10.35 3.03 1.01
N LEU A 245 10.94 1.83 1.13
CA LEU A 245 10.22 0.57 1.05
C LEU A 245 9.31 0.36 2.27
N GLY A 246 9.61 0.99 3.42
CA GLY A 246 8.72 0.96 4.58
C GLY A 246 7.37 1.67 4.33
N TYR A 247 7.30 2.52 3.31
CA TYR A 247 6.10 3.25 2.91
C TYR A 247 5.19 2.48 1.95
N VAL A 248 5.32 1.13 1.83
CA VAL A 248 4.39 0.33 1.00
C VAL A 248 2.97 0.81 1.28
N PHE A 249 2.23 1.21 0.23
CA PHE A 249 0.92 1.80 0.40
C PHE A 249 -0.04 0.68 0.80
N ARG A 250 -0.05 0.32 2.08
CA ARG A 250 -0.97 -0.63 2.72
C ARG A 250 -2.42 -0.12 2.68
N MET A 251 -2.92 0.18 1.49
CA MET A 251 -4.26 0.69 1.25
C MET A 251 -5.29 -0.41 1.55
N LEU A 252 -4.93 -1.67 1.35
CA LEU A 252 -5.85 -2.82 1.44
C LEU A 252 -5.30 -4.04 2.21
N THR A 253 -4.03 -4.03 2.64
CA THR A 253 -3.37 -5.12 3.40
C THR A 253 -2.98 -4.70 4.80
#